data_AF-A0A927BG59-F1
#
_entry.id   AF-A0A927BG59-F1
#
_cell.length_a   1.000
_cell.length_b   1.000
_cell.length_c   1.000
_cell.angle_alpha   90.00
_cell.angle_beta   90.00
_cell.angle_gamma   90.00
#
_symmetry.space_group_name_H-M   'P 1'
#
loop_
_entity.id
_entity.type
_entity.pdbx_description
1 polymer ?
#
loop_
_entity_poly.entity_id
_entity_poly.type
_entity_poly.pdbx_seq_one_letter_code
_entity_poly.pdbx_strand_id
1 'polypeptide(L)'
;MGFFNALNVPIQCLHCGQEYAGRIQFKFGATRQLEYQLGDTLAWGYNEEGKPHLPRVKVHGILENDECPKCGVVLEQQKDGEYDILVENDVLKSYSLMITYADYSADLATEGCYAIL
;
A
#
# COMPACT_ATOMS: atom_id res chain seq x y z
N MET A 1 -8.67 -13.84 -6.60
CA MET A 1 -9.21 -12.72 -5.82
C MET A 1 -9.10 -13.09 -4.35
N GLY A 2 -8.20 -12.44 -3.60
CA GLY A 2 -7.94 -12.72 -2.18
C GLY A 2 -8.28 -11.50 -1.33
N PHE A 3 -8.35 -11.67 -0.02
CA PHE A 3 -8.54 -10.56 0.92
C PHE A 3 -7.33 -9.61 0.88
N PHE A 4 -7.58 -8.33 1.13
CA PHE A 4 -6.59 -7.25 1.20
C PHE A 4 -6.93 -6.36 2.39
N ASN A 5 -6.04 -5.46 2.79
CA ASN A 5 -6.31 -4.38 3.74
C ASN A 5 -6.24 -3.03 3.01
N ALA A 6 -6.77 -1.98 3.62
CA ALA A 6 -6.77 -0.64 3.04
C ALA A 6 -6.10 0.35 4.00
N LEU A 7 -5.20 1.17 3.46
CA LEU A 7 -4.60 2.32 4.15
C LEU A 7 -5.29 3.59 3.65
N ASN A 8 -5.95 4.30 4.55
CA ASN A 8 -6.63 5.56 4.27
C ASN A 8 -5.66 6.73 4.47
N VAL A 9 -5.30 7.41 3.37
CA VAL A 9 -4.32 8.50 3.38
C VAL A 9 -4.68 9.62 2.41
N PRO A 10 -4.22 10.86 2.64
CA PRO A 10 -4.36 11.93 1.67
C PRO A 10 -3.49 11.66 0.43
N ILE A 11 -4.10 11.67 -0.76
CA ILE A 11 -3.40 11.54 -2.04
C ILE A 11 -3.45 12.87 -2.76
N GLN A 12 -2.30 13.34 -3.22
CA GLN A 12 -2.20 14.51 -4.08
C GLN A 12 -2.24 14.10 -5.54
N CYS A 13 -3.20 14.63 -6.31
CA CYS A 13 -3.24 14.41 -7.74
C CYS A 13 -2.09 15.17 -8.42
N LEU A 14 -1.24 14.47 -9.18
CA LEU A 14 -0.13 15.13 -9.91
C LEU A 14 -0.63 16.04 -11.05
N HIS A 15 -1.84 15.82 -11.55
CA HIS A 15 -2.42 16.60 -12.65
C HIS A 15 -3.01 17.94 -12.18
N CYS A 16 -3.87 17.93 -11.15
CA CYS A 16 -4.56 19.14 -10.67
C CYS A 16 -3.98 19.72 -9.37
N GLY A 17 -3.04 19.02 -8.74
CA GLY A 17 -2.41 19.40 -7.47
C GLY A 17 -3.33 19.33 -6.25
N GLN A 18 -4.61 18.97 -6.42
CA GLN A 18 -5.58 18.86 -5.33
C GLN A 18 -5.36 17.58 -4.53
N GLU A 19 -5.56 17.69 -3.22
CA GLU A 19 -5.55 16.56 -2.30
C GLU A 19 -6.96 15.97 -2.16
N TYR A 20 -7.04 14.65 -2.05
CA TYR A 20 -8.26 13.90 -1.75
C TYR A 20 -7.96 12.69 -0.88
N ALA A 21 -8.99 12.16 -0.20
CA ALA A 21 -8.85 10.93 0.56
C ALA A 21 -8.73 9.75 -0.41
N GLY A 22 -7.58 9.08 -0.40
CA GLY A 22 -7.33 7.86 -1.16
C GLY A 22 -7.26 6.64 -0.26
N ARG A 23 -7.53 5.47 -0.86
CA ARG A 23 -7.48 4.17 -0.19
C ARG A 23 -6.46 3.32 -0.93
N ILE A 24 -5.34 3.03 -0.28
CA ILE A 24 -4.29 2.16 -0.84
C ILE A 24 -4.56 0.75 -0.35
N GLN A 25 -4.90 -0.15 -1.27
CA GLN A 25 -5.10 -1.57 -1.00
C GLN A 25 -3.74 -2.28 -0.95
N PHE A 26 -3.51 -3.09 0.08
CA PHE A 26 -2.25 -3.81 0.25
C PHE A 26 -2.46 -5.19 0.89
N LYS A 27 -1.46 -6.06 0.79
CA LYS A 27 -1.48 -7.40 1.41
C LYS A 27 -0.28 -7.60 2.31
N PHE A 28 -0.48 -7.31 3.60
CA PHE A 28 0.50 -7.57 4.66
C PHE A 28 -0.22 -7.58 6.02
N GLY A 29 0.19 -8.47 6.92
CA GLY A 29 -0.53 -8.73 8.16
C GLY A 29 -1.79 -9.57 7.94
N ALA A 30 -2.77 -9.49 8.85
CA ALA A 30 -4.04 -10.20 8.74
C ALA A 30 -4.92 -9.60 7.63
N THR A 31 -5.02 -10.29 6.48
CA THR A 31 -5.79 -9.81 5.33
C THR A 31 -7.29 -10.07 5.52
N ARG A 32 -8.05 -9.05 5.92
CA ARG A 32 -9.49 -9.17 6.25
C ARG A 32 -10.33 -7.97 5.83
N GLN A 33 -9.85 -7.15 4.89
CA GLN A 33 -10.45 -5.85 4.54
C GLN A 33 -10.45 -4.89 5.72
N LEU A 34 -9.38 -4.94 6.52
CA LEU A 34 -9.17 -4.00 7.62
C LEU A 34 -8.80 -2.63 7.05
N GLU A 35 -9.28 -1.59 7.72
CA GLU A 35 -8.98 -0.22 7.39
C GLU A 35 -7.99 0.35 8.40
N TYR A 36 -6.91 0.93 7.90
CA TYR A 36 -5.84 1.50 8.69
C TYR A 36 -5.59 2.97 8.36
N GLN A 37 -4.96 3.66 9.30
CA GLN A 37 -4.36 4.97 9.14
C GLN A 37 -2.84 4.88 9.38
N LEU A 38 -2.12 5.93 8.98
CA LEU A 38 -0.71 6.03 9.35
C LEU A 38 -0.54 6.08 10.88
N GLY A 39 0.41 5.31 11.37
CA GLY A 39 0.67 5.10 12.80
C GLY A 39 -0.05 3.90 13.40
N ASP A 40 -1.01 3.30 12.70
CA ASP A 40 -1.68 2.09 13.19
C ASP A 40 -0.74 0.88 13.17
N THR A 41 -0.99 -0.04 14.10
CA THR A 41 -0.32 -1.33 14.17
C THR A 41 -1.14 -2.39 13.43
N LEU A 42 -0.47 -3.16 12.58
CA LEU A 42 -1.08 -4.25 11.84
C LEU A 42 -1.56 -5.37 12.76
N ALA A 43 -2.77 -5.85 12.50
CA ALA A 43 -3.27 -7.04 13.13
C ALA A 43 -2.63 -8.31 12.55
N TRP A 44 -2.51 -9.35 13.37
CA TRP A 44 -1.98 -10.67 13.01
C TRP A 44 -2.90 -11.78 13.56
N GLY A 45 -2.71 -13.02 13.10
CA GLY A 45 -3.40 -14.21 13.60
C GLY A 45 -4.54 -14.75 12.72
N TYR A 46 -4.69 -14.30 11.47
CA TYR A 46 -5.62 -14.89 10.49
C TYR A 46 -5.34 -14.46 9.06
N ASN A 47 -5.34 -15.40 8.11
CA ASN A 47 -5.04 -15.18 6.69
C ASN A 47 -3.89 -14.16 6.54
N GLU A 48 -2.78 -14.51 7.19
CA GLU A 48 -1.64 -13.63 7.35
C GLU A 48 -0.83 -13.63 6.07
N GLU A 49 -0.48 -12.43 5.60
CA GLU A 49 0.47 -12.25 4.53
C GLU A 49 1.76 -11.63 5.10
N GLY A 50 2.90 -12.28 4.83
CA GLY A 50 4.19 -11.85 5.36
C GLY A 50 4.51 -12.37 6.76
N LYS A 51 5.33 -11.63 7.53
CA LYS A 51 5.79 -12.02 8.87
C LYS A 51 5.68 -10.87 9.86
N PRO A 52 5.24 -11.13 11.11
CA PRO A 52 5.16 -10.12 12.16
C PRO A 52 6.54 -9.71 12.66
N HIS A 53 6.60 -8.52 13.27
CA HIS A 53 7.75 -7.94 13.95
C HIS A 53 9.00 -7.78 13.06
N LEU A 54 8.80 -7.63 11.75
CA LEU A 54 9.90 -7.31 10.86
C LEU A 54 10.38 -5.88 11.14
N PRO A 55 11.70 -5.65 11.23
CA PRO A 55 12.24 -4.36 11.66
C PRO A 55 11.87 -3.24 10.69
N ARG A 56 11.90 -3.54 9.39
CA ARG A 56 11.56 -2.62 8.33
C ARG A 56 11.22 -3.37 7.04
N VAL A 57 10.05 -3.09 6.48
CA VAL A 57 9.61 -3.67 5.20
C VAL A 57 8.94 -2.62 4.35
N LYS A 58 9.05 -2.77 3.04
CA LYS A 58 8.16 -2.13 2.08
C LYS A 58 7.03 -3.08 1.73
N VAL A 59 5.82 -2.58 1.68
CA VAL A 59 4.63 -3.32 1.27
C VAL A 59 4.11 -2.68 0.01
N HIS A 60 3.84 -3.49 -1.01
CA HIS A 60 3.26 -3.03 -2.25
C HIS A 60 1.79 -2.70 -2.05
N GLY A 61 1.41 -1.49 -2.48
CA GLY A 61 0.05 -0.99 -2.39
C GLY A 61 -0.45 -0.48 -3.73
N ILE A 62 -1.74 -0.62 -3.98
CA ILE A 62 -2.41 -0.12 -5.18
C ILE A 62 -3.54 0.80 -4.76
N LEU A 63 -3.62 1.99 -5.34
CA LEU A 63 -4.71 2.93 -5.10
C LEU A 63 -6.02 2.35 -5.65
N GLU A 64 -7.07 2.36 -4.83
CA GLU A 64 -8.40 1.86 -5.20
C GLU A 64 -9.08 2.71 -6.29
N ASN A 65 -8.75 4.01 -6.35
CA ASN A 65 -9.34 4.93 -7.31
C ASN A 65 -8.53 4.96 -8.61
N ASP A 66 -9.17 4.61 -9.72
CA ASP A 66 -8.60 4.74 -11.06
C ASP A 66 -8.71 6.17 -11.63
N GLU A 67 -9.47 7.07 -10.99
CA GLU A 67 -9.62 8.46 -11.41
C GLU A 67 -9.52 9.45 -10.23
N CYS A 68 -9.03 10.66 -10.52
CA CYS A 68 -9.03 11.74 -9.54
C CYS A 68 -10.46 12.29 -9.35
N PRO A 69 -11.04 12.24 -8.14
CA PRO A 69 -12.40 12.73 -7.89
C PRO A 69 -12.54 14.26 -8.00
N LYS A 70 -11.44 14.99 -8.18
CA LYS A 70 -11.42 16.46 -8.30
C LYS A 70 -11.36 16.95 -9.74
N CYS A 71 -10.59 16.28 -10.61
CA CYS A 71 -10.42 16.70 -12.00
C CYS A 71 -10.84 15.65 -13.03
N GLY A 72 -11.23 14.44 -12.61
CA GLY A 72 -11.69 13.35 -13.48
C GLY A 72 -10.61 12.74 -14.37
N VAL A 73 -9.32 13.00 -14.08
CA VAL A 73 -8.22 12.39 -14.83
C VAL A 73 -8.05 10.93 -14.40
N VAL A 74 -7.88 10.03 -15.37
CA VAL A 74 -7.59 8.61 -15.13
C VAL A 74 -6.13 8.45 -14.72
N LEU A 75 -5.89 7.82 -13.58
CA LEU A 75 -4.59 7.65 -12.93
C LEU A 75 -3.83 6.40 -13.42
N GLU A 76 -4.55 5.39 -13.97
CA GLU A 76 -3.96 4.16 -14.52
C GLU A 76 -2.87 4.42 -15.59
N GLN A 77 -2.99 5.52 -16.33
CA GLN A 77 -2.09 5.81 -17.45
C GLN A 77 -0.71 6.32 -17.02
N GLN A 78 -0.49 6.62 -15.73
CA GLN A 78 0.69 7.38 -15.29
C GLN A 78 1.62 6.66 -14.29
N LYS A 79 1.42 5.37 -14.00
CA LYS A 79 2.09 4.67 -12.87
C LYS A 79 1.82 5.31 -11.49
N ASP A 80 0.86 6.24 -11.41
CA ASP A 80 0.47 6.96 -10.19
C ASP A 80 -0.42 6.16 -9.23
N GLY A 81 -0.74 4.92 -9.61
CA GLY A 81 -1.60 4.01 -8.85
C GLY A 81 -0.85 3.07 -7.91
N GLU A 82 0.48 2.97 -8.02
CA GLU A 82 1.27 2.04 -7.22
C GLU A 82 2.07 2.77 -6.13
N TYR A 83 2.08 2.21 -4.92
CA TYR A 83 2.63 2.83 -3.73
C TYR A 83 3.51 1.86 -2.96
N ASP A 84 4.59 2.41 -2.40
CA ASP A 84 5.39 1.77 -1.37
C ASP A 84 4.84 2.18 0.00
N ILE A 85 4.34 1.23 0.79
CA ILE A 85 3.97 1.45 2.18
C ILE A 85 5.12 0.97 3.06
N LEU A 86 5.70 1.87 3.86
CA LEU A 86 6.74 1.51 4.80
C LEU A 86 6.13 1.04 6.11
N VAL A 87 6.49 -0.17 6.52
CA VAL A 87 6.08 -0.75 7.80
C VAL A 87 7.32 -1.03 8.65
N GLU A 88 7.30 -0.62 9.91
CA GLU A 88 8.39 -0.86 10.86
C GLU A 88 7.83 -1.45 12.15
N ASN A 89 8.28 -2.64 12.54
CA ASN A 89 7.79 -3.36 13.72
C ASN A 89 6.25 -3.39 13.77
N ASP A 90 5.64 -3.80 12.64
CA ASP A 90 4.19 -3.88 12.43
C ASP A 90 3.44 -2.54 12.41
N VAL A 91 4.12 -1.40 12.49
CA VAL A 91 3.48 -0.07 12.44
C VAL A 91 3.56 0.49 11.02
N LEU A 92 2.43 1.00 10.51
CA LEU A 92 2.36 1.70 9.22
C LEU A 92 2.97 3.10 9.33
N LYS A 93 4.19 3.31 8.84
CA LYS A 93 4.97 4.53 9.10
C LYS A 93 4.78 5.62 8.06
N SER A 94 4.81 5.26 6.79
CA SER A 94 4.71 6.21 5.69
C SER A 94 4.27 5.50 4.42
N TYR A 95 3.88 6.27 3.40
CA TYR A 95 3.65 5.81 2.05
C TYR A 95 4.32 6.75 1.06
N SER A 96 4.68 6.25 -0.11
CA SER A 96 5.21 7.03 -1.22
C SER A 96 4.82 6.39 -2.55
N LEU A 97 4.80 7.17 -3.63
CA LEU A 97 4.67 6.60 -4.98
C LEU A 97 5.78 5.58 -5.22
N MET A 98 5.42 4.42 -5.76
CA MET A 98 6.39 3.37 -6.08
C MET A 98 7.26 3.82 -7.26
N ILE A 99 8.58 3.82 -7.04
CA ILE A 99 9.54 4.18 -8.09
C ILE A 99 9.86 2.98 -8.98
N THR A 100 9.98 1.79 -8.38
CA THR A 100 10.37 0.56 -9.09
C THR A 100 9.77 -0.67 -8.44
N TYR A 101 9.33 -1.61 -9.27
CA TYR A 101 8.84 -2.92 -8.82
C TYR A 101 9.98 -3.91 -8.50
N ALA A 102 11.24 -3.52 -8.74
CA ALA A 102 12.40 -4.41 -8.60
C ALA A 102 12.52 -5.01 -7.18
N ASP A 103 12.23 -4.21 -6.15
CA ASP A 103 12.30 -4.64 -4.74
C ASP A 103 11.35 -5.82 -4.45
N TYR A 104 10.15 -5.82 -5.05
CA TYR A 104 9.13 -6.86 -4.86
C TYR A 104 9.35 -8.10 -5.72
N SER A 105 10.08 -7.97 -6.83
CA SER A 105 10.40 -9.08 -7.73
C SER A 105 11.61 -9.92 -7.30
N ALA A 106 12.36 -9.46 -6.30
CA ALA A 106 13.60 -10.09 -5.85
C ALA A 106 13.36 -11.41 -5.10
N ASP A 107 12.25 -11.51 -4.37
CA ASP A 107 11.92 -12.69 -3.56
C ASP A 107 10.59 -13.30 -3.98
N LEU A 108 10.66 -14.45 -4.67
CA LEU A 108 9.49 -15.16 -5.17
C LEU A 108 8.57 -15.68 -4.05
N ALA A 109 9.06 -15.85 -2.82
CA ALA A 109 8.26 -16.31 -1.69
C ALA A 109 7.38 -15.19 -1.10
N THR A 110 7.63 -13.93 -1.47
CA THR A 110 6.78 -12.79 -1.08
C THR A 110 5.63 -12.56 -2.06
N GLU A 111 5.59 -13.29 -3.18
CA GLU A 111 4.62 -13.15 -4.27
C GLU A 111 4.44 -11.69 -4.76
N GLY A 112 5.45 -10.84 -4.57
CA GLY A 112 5.42 -9.42 -4.92
C GLY A 112 4.66 -8.52 -3.94
N CYS A 113 4.20 -9.03 -2.79
CA CYS A 113 3.39 -8.27 -1.84
C CYS A 113 4.23 -7.37 -0.91
N TYR A 114 5.46 -7.76 -0.58
CA TYR A 114 6.33 -6.99 0.30
C TYR A 114 7.82 -7.30 0.04
N ALA A 115 8.70 -6.41 0.46
CA ALA A 115 10.14 -6.54 0.39
C ALA A 115 10.76 -6.17 1.75
N ILE A 116 11.64 -7.03 2.27
CA ILE A 116 12.39 -6.74 3.50
C ILE A 116 13.57 -5.83 3.14
N LEU A 117 13.77 -4.77 3.91
CA LEU A 117 14.84 -3.79 3.71
C LEU A 117 16.09 -4.09 4.57
#